data_AF-A0A412AY89-F1
#
_entry.id   AF-A0A412AY89-F1
#
_cell.length_a   1.000
_cell.length_b   1.000
_cell.length_c   1.000
_cell.angle_alpha   90.00
_cell.angle_beta   90.00
_cell.angle_gamma   90.00
#
_symmetry.space_group_name_H-M   'P 1'
#
loop_
_entity.id
_entity.type
_entity.pdbx_description
1 polymer ?
#
loop_
_entity_poly.entity_id
_entity_poly.type
_entity_poly.pdbx_seq_one_letter_code
_entity_poly.pdbx_strand_id
1 'polypeptide(L)' 'MRHHVASQNLGTYRAGTKPAENYRIHTVTHGDTLWAIAKKYLGNGSRYKEIVSLNGLKSNVIYSGMKLKIPN' A
#
# COMPACT_ATOMS: atom_id res chain seq x y z
N MET A 1 -41.48 21.18 10.24
CA MET A 1 -40.14 21.09 10.86
C MET A 1 -39.14 20.60 9.81
N ARG A 2 -37.97 21.23 9.80
CA ARG A 2 -36.92 21.13 8.78
C ARG A 2 -36.42 19.69 8.55
N HIS A 3 -36.33 19.35 7.27
CA HIS A 3 -35.27 18.62 6.56
C HIS A 3 -34.09 18.08 7.41
N HIS A 4 -33.75 16.80 7.23
CA HIS A 4 -32.63 16.35 6.38
C HIS A 4 -32.33 14.86 6.64
N VAL A 5 -32.85 13.99 5.76
CA VAL A 5 -32.20 12.72 5.44
C VAL A 5 -30.94 13.04 4.63
N ALA A 6 -29.77 12.74 5.18
CA ALA A 6 -28.55 12.77 4.39
C ALA A 6 -28.49 11.51 3.52
N SER A 7 -29.18 11.58 2.38
CA SER A 7 -28.77 10.86 1.19
C SER A 7 -27.30 11.17 0.93
N GLN A 8 -26.46 10.14 0.93
CA GLN A 8 -25.19 10.20 0.22
C GLN A 8 -25.21 9.10 -0.82
N ASN A 9 -25.94 9.37 -1.90
CA ASN A 9 -25.65 8.76 -3.18
C ASN A 9 -24.98 9.87 -4.02
N LEU A 10 -23.65 9.93 -3.97
CA LEU A 10 -22.84 10.80 -4.81
C LEU A 10 -21.63 10.02 -5.32
N GLY A 11 -21.62 9.82 -6.65
CA GLY A 11 -20.38 9.84 -7.41
C GLY A 11 -19.83 8.48 -7.80
N THR A 12 -20.25 8.02 -8.97
CA THR A 12 -19.37 7.28 -9.87
C THR A 12 -18.08 8.10 -10.11
N TYR A 13 -17.04 7.88 -9.30
CA TYR A 13 -15.69 8.22 -9.73
C TYR A 13 -15.22 7.13 -10.68
N ARG A 14 -15.48 7.37 -11.98
CA ARG A 14 -14.68 6.77 -13.05
C ARG A 14 -13.26 7.33 -12.93
N ALA A 15 -12.49 6.85 -11.95
CA ALA A 15 -11.04 6.96 -12.00
C ALA A 15 -10.62 6.04 -13.15
N GLY A 16 -10.09 6.66 -14.21
CA GLY A 16 -9.73 5.98 -15.46
C GLY A 16 -8.92 4.71 -15.22
N THR A 17 -9.01 3.81 -16.19
CA THR A 17 -8.27 2.57 -16.32
C THR A 17 -6.76 2.81 -16.33
N LYS A 18 -6.18 3.17 -15.18
CA LYS A 18 -4.83 2.76 -14.83
C LYS A 18 -4.94 1.26 -14.57
N PRO A 19 -4.07 0.41 -15.14
CA PRO A 19 -4.01 -0.99 -14.74
C PRO A 19 -4.05 -1.02 -13.22
N ALA A 20 -5.00 -1.74 -12.63
CA ALA A 20 -5.07 -1.86 -11.18
C ALA A 20 -3.72 -2.46 -10.76
N GLU A 21 -2.80 -1.61 -10.29
CA GLU A 21 -1.52 -2.08 -9.79
C GLU A 21 -1.87 -3.00 -8.64
N ASN A 22 -1.68 -4.29 -8.88
CA ASN A 22 -2.05 -5.33 -7.96
C ASN A 22 -1.02 -5.29 -6.84
N TYR A 23 -1.36 -4.60 -5.76
CA TYR A 23 -0.56 -4.52 -4.55
C TYR A 23 -1.41 -4.87 -3.34
N ARG A 24 -0.74 -5.39 -2.31
CA ARG A 24 -1.28 -5.57 -0.96
C ARG A 24 -0.65 -4.58 0.00
N ILE A 25 -1.35 -4.26 1.09
CA ILE A 25 -0.81 -3.42 2.15
C ILE A 25 -0.27 -4.30 3.27
N HIS A 26 1.01 -4.09 3.61
CA HIS A 26 1.63 -4.65 4.79
C HIS A 26 1.87 -3.55 5.82
N THR A 27 1.44 -3.77 7.07
CA THR A 27 1.79 -2.87 8.18
C THR A 27 3.04 -3.40 8.84
N VAL A 28 4.12 -2.62 8.80
CA VAL A 28 5.42 -2.98 9.36
C VAL A 28 5.27 -3.18 10.87
N THR A 29 5.79 -4.29 11.37
CA THR A 29 5.83 -4.63 12.80
C THR A 29 7.25 -4.56 13.36
N HIS A 30 7.42 -4.76 14.66
CA HIS A 30 8.75 -4.74 15.26
C HIS A 30 9.60 -5.90 14.72
N GLY A 31 10.82 -5.60 14.29
CA GLY A 31 11.74 -6.59 13.69
C GLY A 31 11.57 -6.82 12.19
N ASP A 32 10.57 -6.22 11.55
CA ASP A 32 10.45 -6.27 10.10
C ASP A 32 11.57 -5.48 9.42
N THR A 33 12.05 -6.05 8.31
CA THR A 33 12.98 -5.38 7.40
C THR A 33 12.42 -5.43 5.98
N LEU A 34 12.79 -4.47 5.14
CA LEU A 34 12.41 -4.49 3.73
C LEU A 34 12.79 -5.80 3.03
N TRP A 35 13.93 -6.40 3.41
CA TRP A 35 14.38 -7.70 2.90
C TRP A 35 13.48 -8.85 3.34
N ALA A 36 13.12 -8.92 4.63
CA ALA A 36 12.25 -9.97 5.16
C ALA A 36 10.84 -9.87 4.56
N ILE A 37 10.31 -8.66 4.43
CA ILE A 37 9.02 -8.38 3.79
C ILE A 37 9.06 -8.81 2.32
N ALA A 38 10.10 -8.43 1.57
CA ALA A 38 10.27 -8.85 0.18
C ALA A 38 10.41 -10.37 0.04
N LYS A 39 11.19 -11.04 0.89
CA LYS A 39 11.30 -12.50 0.88
C LYS A 39 9.96 -13.17 1.16
N LYS A 40 9.20 -12.68 2.14
CA LYS A 40 7.90 -13.21 2.55
C LYS A 40 6.86 -13.10 1.44
N TYR A 41 6.83 -11.97 0.74
CA TYR A 41 5.76 -11.66 -0.21
C TYR A 41 6.12 -11.91 -1.67
N LEU A 42 7.38 -11.65 -2.04
CA LEU A 42 7.89 -11.73 -3.41
C LEU A 42 8.78 -12.96 -3.64
N GLY A 43 8.98 -13.79 -2.62
CA GLY A 43 9.82 -14.99 -2.64
C GLY A 43 11.33 -14.72 -2.58
N ASN A 44 11.77 -13.48 -2.81
CA ASN A 44 13.18 -13.09 -2.85
C ASN A 44 13.40 -11.75 -2.16
N GLY A 45 14.25 -11.73 -1.13
CA GLY A 45 14.56 -10.52 -0.37
C GLY A 45 15.24 -9.42 -1.20
N SER A 46 15.97 -9.76 -2.26
CA SER A 46 16.60 -8.79 -3.17
C SER A 46 15.59 -7.95 -3.96
N ARG A 47 14.31 -8.37 -3.99
CA ARG A 47 13.20 -7.62 -4.60
C ARG A 47 12.69 -6.48 -3.72
N TYR A 48 13.33 -6.20 -2.58
CA TYR A 48 12.95 -5.07 -1.71
C TYR A 48 12.95 -3.71 -2.43
N LYS A 49 13.77 -3.55 -3.47
CA LYS A 49 13.81 -2.34 -4.30
C LYS A 49 12.46 -2.06 -4.97
N GLU A 50 11.68 -3.09 -5.28
CA GLU A 50 10.34 -2.93 -5.85
C GLU A 50 9.39 -2.31 -4.82
N ILE A 51 9.51 -2.71 -3.55
CA ILE A 51 8.75 -2.12 -2.44
C ILE A 51 9.16 -0.65 -2.25
N VAL A 52 10.46 -0.35 -2.28
CA VAL A 52 11.00 1.02 -2.17
C VAL A 52 10.42 1.91 -3.27
N SER A 53 10.51 1.48 -4.53
CA SER A 53 10.01 2.23 -5.68
C SER A 53 8.49 2.42 -5.62
N LEU A 54 7.72 1.36 -5.29
CA LEU A 54 6.26 1.43 -5.23
C LEU A 54 5.74 2.37 -4.13
N ASN A 55 6.49 2.53 -3.04
CA ASN A 55 6.15 3.43 -1.94
C ASN A 55 6.83 4.80 -2.03
N GLY A 56 7.67 5.04 -3.05
CA GLY A 56 8.43 6.29 -3.18
C GLY A 56 9.39 6.53 -2.00
N LEU A 57 9.94 5.47 -1.40
CA LEU A 57 10.86 5.60 -0.28
C LEU A 57 12.20 6.14 -0.77
N LYS A 58 12.72 7.16 -0.08
CA LYS A 58 14.05 7.73 -0.36
C LYS A 58 15.18 7.00 0.37
N SER A 59 14.83 6.14 1.32
CA SER A 59 15.75 5.38 2.17
C SER A 59 15.18 4.00 2.45
N ASN A 60 16.05 3.08 2.85
CA ASN A 60 15.68 1.72 3.25
C ASN A 60 15.20 1.64 4.71
N VAL A 61 15.06 2.78 5.40
CA VAL A 61 14.56 2.85 6.77
C VAL A 61 13.04 2.75 6.79
N ILE A 62 12.53 1.80 7.55
CA ILE A 62 11.10 1.60 7.81
C ILE A 62 10.85 1.58 9.31
N TYR A 63 9.65 2.00 9.72
CA TYR A 63 9.26 2.07 11.13
C TYR A 63 8.02 1.22 11.38
N SER A 64 7.93 0.65 12.57
CA SER A 64 6.72 -0.07 12.99
C SER A 64 5.48 0.83 12.90
N GLY A 65 4.37 0.28 12.42
CA GLY A 65 3.13 1.01 12.12
C GLY A 65 3.08 1.61 10.71
N MET A 66 4.19 1.63 9.97
CA MET A 66 4.21 2.11 8.58
C MET A 66 3.45 1.15 7.65
N LYS A 67 2.61 1.70 6.77
CA LYS A 67 1.91 0.93 5.74
C LYS A 67 2.70 0.95 4.44
N LEU A 68 3.12 -0.23 3.98
CA LEU A 68 3.84 -0.42 2.72
C LEU A 68 2.96 -1.12 1.70
N LYS A 69 2.90 -0.55 0.50
CA LYS A 69 2.40 -1.21 -0.71
C LYS A 69 3.42 -2.27 -1.14
N ILE A 70 2.98 -3.51 -1.27
CA ILE A 70 3.81 -4.62 -1.70
C ILE A 70 3.26 -5.13 -3.03
N PRO A 71 4.09 -5.23 -4.08
CA PRO A 71 3.66 -5.84 -5.35
C PRO A 71 3.11 -7.25 -5.14
N ASN A 72 2.14 -7.65 -5.95
CA ASN A 72 1.68 -9.04 -6.03
C ASN A 72 2.68 -9.91 -6.80
#